data_AF-A0A6P1D103-F1
#
_entry.id   AF-A0A6P1D103-F1
#
_cell.length_a   1.000
_cell.length_b   1.000
_cell.length_c   1.000
_cell.angle_alpha   90.00
_cell.angle_beta   90.00
_cell.angle_gamma   90.00
#
_symmetry.space_group_name_H-M   'P 1'
#
loop_
_entity.id
_entity.type
_entity.pdbx_description
1 polymer ?
#
loop_
_entity_poly.entity_id
_entity_poly.type
_entity_poly.pdbx_seq_one_letter_code
_entity_poly.pdbx_strand_id
1 'polypeptide(L)'
;RVFRARVVNPRWLEAMRRHGYKGAFEMAATVDYLFGYDATTDVVADWMYEKLAESYVFDDVNRQFMEQSNPWALHGIAERLLEAAERKLWDAPEQ
;
A
#
# COMPACT_ATOMS: atom_id res chain seq x y z
N ARG A 1 11.33 8.28 -6.77
CA ARG A 1 12.56 7.56 -6.30
C ARG A 1 12.27 6.59 -5.15
N VAL A 2 11.68 7.05 -4.03
CA VAL A 2 11.39 6.20 -2.85
C VAL A 2 10.40 5.08 -3.15
N PHE A 3 9.36 5.34 -3.93
CA PHE A 3 8.34 4.36 -4.30
C PHE A 3 8.93 3.08 -4.89
N ARG A 4 9.68 3.19 -6.00
CA ARG A 4 10.33 2.04 -6.65
C ARG A 4 11.44 1.40 -5.81
N ALA A 5 12.21 2.21 -5.08
CA ALA A 5 13.36 1.72 -4.33
C ALA A 5 12.95 0.96 -3.05
N ARG A 6 11.77 1.25 -2.48
CA ARG A 6 11.33 0.72 -1.19
C ARG A 6 9.91 0.14 -1.25
N VAL A 7 8.92 0.97 -1.53
CA VAL A 7 7.48 0.66 -1.34
C VAL A 7 7.08 -0.61 -2.10
N VAL A 8 7.31 -0.63 -3.42
CA VAL A 8 6.98 -1.78 -4.28
C VAL A 8 8.20 -2.64 -4.59
N ASN A 9 9.29 -2.50 -3.85
CA ASN A 9 10.49 -3.30 -4.08
C ASN A 9 10.28 -4.71 -3.53
N PRO A 10 10.36 -5.78 -4.35
CA PRO A 10 10.13 -7.14 -3.88
C PRO A 10 11.02 -7.55 -2.71
N ARG A 11 12.28 -7.08 -2.67
CA ARG A 11 13.22 -7.37 -1.58
C ARG A 11 12.80 -6.72 -0.26
N TRP A 12 12.17 -5.55 -0.33
CA TRP A 12 11.66 -4.86 0.85
C TRP A 12 10.39 -5.53 1.35
N LEU A 13 9.45 -5.87 0.46
CA LEU A 13 8.24 -6.60 0.80
C LEU A 13 8.58 -7.94 1.47
N GLU A 14 9.49 -8.70 0.89
CA GLU A 14 9.97 -9.96 1.48
C GLU A 14 10.60 -9.75 2.86
N ALA A 15 11.39 -8.68 3.04
CA ALA A 15 11.97 -8.36 4.33
C ALA A 15 10.92 -8.04 5.38
N MET A 16 9.91 -7.23 5.04
CA MET A 16 8.80 -6.92 5.94
C MET A 16 8.02 -8.18 6.32
N ARG A 17 7.77 -9.10 5.37
CA ARG A 17 7.06 -10.36 5.64
C ARG A 17 7.75 -11.25 6.69
N ARG A 18 9.07 -11.13 6.85
CA ARG A 18 9.82 -11.85 7.90
C ARG A 18 9.59 -11.31 9.32
N HIS A 19 8.90 -10.18 9.47
CA HIS A 19 8.65 -9.50 10.74
C HIS A 19 7.17 -9.50 11.18
N GLY A 20 6.34 -10.38 10.62
CA GLY A 20 4.97 -10.64 11.08
C GLY A 20 4.14 -9.36 11.24
N TYR A 21 3.49 -9.21 12.39
CA TYR A 21 2.63 -8.06 12.71
C TYR A 21 3.31 -6.70 12.46
N LYS A 22 4.57 -6.54 12.90
CA LYS A 22 5.29 -5.26 12.76
C LYS A 22 5.66 -5.00 11.30
N GLY A 23 5.98 -6.04 10.53
CA GLY A 23 6.19 -5.92 9.09
C GLY A 23 4.94 -5.43 8.36
N ALA A 24 3.79 -6.04 8.65
CA ALA A 24 2.50 -5.61 8.10
C ALA A 24 2.11 -4.19 8.53
N PHE A 25 2.42 -3.81 9.77
CA PHE A 25 2.21 -2.45 10.26
C PHE A 25 3.04 -1.41 9.48
N GLU A 26 4.33 -1.68 9.23
CA GLU A 26 5.18 -0.76 8.45
C GLU A 26 4.71 -0.63 6.99
N MET A 27 4.14 -1.70 6.43
CA MET A 27 3.48 -1.65 5.12
C MET A 27 2.30 -0.68 5.13
N ALA A 28 1.37 -0.82 6.07
CA ALA A 28 0.21 0.07 6.18
C ALA A 28 0.61 1.53 6.43
N ALA A 29 1.52 1.77 7.37
CA ALA A 29 2.02 3.12 7.66
C ALA A 29 2.63 3.80 6.42
N THR A 30 3.30 3.02 5.56
CA THR A 30 3.85 3.54 4.30
C THR A 30 2.75 4.02 3.35
N VAL A 31 1.59 3.34 3.30
CA VAL A 31 0.43 3.76 2.51
C VAL A 31 -0.16 5.05 3.07
N ASP A 32 -0.33 5.13 4.40
CA ASP A 32 -0.80 6.35 5.06
C ASP A 32 0.08 7.56 4.75
N TYR A 33 1.41 7.38 4.78
CA TYR A 33 2.35 8.45 4.47
C TYR A 33 2.27 8.89 3.01
N LEU A 34 2.16 7.94 2.07
CA LEU A 34 2.03 8.28 0.65
C LEU A 34 0.75 9.07 0.39
N PHE A 35 -0.37 8.61 0.94
CA PHE A 35 -1.64 9.32 0.84
C PHE A 35 -1.58 10.73 1.45
N GLY A 36 -1.01 10.87 2.65
CA GLY A 36 -0.91 12.19 3.29
C GLY A 36 -0.02 13.16 2.52
N TYR A 37 1.06 12.66 1.91
CA TYR A 37 1.88 13.45 1.00
C TYR A 37 1.10 13.88 -0.24
N ASP A 38 0.35 12.95 -0.83
CA ASP A 38 -0.40 13.23 -2.04
C ASP A 38 -1.51 14.26 -1.80
N ALA A 39 -2.29 14.08 -0.73
CA ALA A 39 -3.34 15.00 -0.31
C ALA A 39 -2.84 16.44 -0.04
N THR A 40 -1.54 16.64 0.15
CA THR A 40 -0.95 17.97 0.42
C THR A 40 -0.10 18.51 -0.72
N THR A 41 0.36 17.66 -1.64
CA THR A 41 1.36 18.06 -2.65
C THR A 41 1.07 17.59 -4.07
N ASP A 42 0.08 16.70 -4.29
CA ASP A 42 -0.33 16.20 -5.62
C ASP A 42 0.86 15.60 -6.41
N VAL A 43 1.52 14.61 -5.80
CA VAL A 43 2.81 14.05 -6.30
C VAL A 43 2.76 12.54 -6.54
N VAL A 44 1.70 11.86 -6.13
CA VAL A 44 1.53 10.43 -6.36
C VAL A 44 0.67 10.27 -7.60
N ALA A 45 1.25 9.70 -8.66
CA ALA A 45 0.52 9.45 -9.89
C ALA A 45 -0.34 8.18 -9.78
N ASP A 46 -1.44 8.10 -10.54
CA ASP A 46 -2.37 6.96 -10.59
C ASP A 46 -1.68 5.58 -10.65
N TRP A 47 -0.73 5.40 -11.55
CA TRP A 47 0.00 4.13 -11.69
C TRP A 47 0.73 3.69 -10.41
N MET A 48 1.02 4.62 -9.50
CA MET A 48 1.61 4.32 -8.20
C MET A 48 0.57 3.74 -7.25
N TYR A 49 -0.67 4.24 -7.25
CA TYR A 49 -1.76 3.63 -6.49
C TYR A 49 -2.12 2.25 -7.05
N GLU A 50 -2.21 2.11 -8.37
CA GLU A 50 -2.42 0.81 -9.04
C GLU A 50 -1.35 -0.21 -8.60
N LYS A 51 -0.07 0.14 -8.74
CA LYS A 51 1.02 -0.76 -8.34
C LYS A 51 1.02 -1.08 -6.85
N LEU A 52 0.56 -0.15 -6.02
CA LEU A 52 0.43 -0.38 -4.59
C LEU A 52 -0.71 -1.35 -4.27
N ALA A 53 -1.88 -1.17 -4.89
CA ALA A 53 -3.02 -2.09 -4.77
C ALA A 53 -2.65 -3.51 -5.26
N GLU A 54 -2.04 -3.61 -6.45
CA GLU A 54 -1.51 -4.87 -6.99
C GLU A 54 -0.57 -5.56 -6.00
N SER A 55 0.42 -4.83 -5.46
CA SER A 55 1.51 -5.43 -4.69
C SER A 55 1.14 -5.73 -3.23
N TYR A 56 0.16 -5.02 -2.66
CA TYR A 56 -0.16 -5.11 -1.24
C TYR A 56 -1.47 -5.85 -0.97
N VAL A 57 -2.46 -5.71 -1.86
CA VAL A 57 -3.84 -6.21 -1.67
C VAL A 57 -4.14 -7.37 -2.61
N PHE A 58 -3.80 -7.24 -3.90
CA PHE A 58 -4.18 -8.26 -4.90
C PHE A 58 -3.14 -9.36 -5.09
N ASP A 59 -1.87 -9.14 -4.75
CA ASP A 59 -0.86 -10.20 -4.69
C ASP A 59 -1.24 -11.21 -3.60
N ASP A 60 -1.56 -12.44 -3.99
CA ASP A 60 -2.04 -13.48 -3.06
C ASP A 60 -1.02 -13.78 -1.94
N VAL A 61 0.28 -13.72 -2.23
CA VAL A 61 1.33 -13.98 -1.25
C VAL A 61 1.32 -12.90 -0.17
N ASN A 62 1.26 -11.63 -0.57
CA ASN A 62 1.22 -10.53 0.37
C ASN A 62 -0.12 -10.44 1.09
N ARG A 63 -1.24 -10.65 0.40
CA ARG A 63 -2.58 -10.68 1.00
C ARG A 63 -2.65 -11.73 2.11
N GLN A 64 -2.23 -12.97 1.82
CA GLN A 64 -2.22 -14.05 2.80
C GLN A 64 -1.34 -13.72 4.01
N PHE A 65 -0.15 -13.14 3.79
CA PHE A 65 0.72 -12.68 4.87
C PHE A 65 0.02 -11.63 5.76
N MET A 66 -0.63 -10.63 5.14
CA MET A 66 -1.29 -9.54 5.87
C MET A 66 -2.50 -10.07 6.64
N GLU A 67 -3.34 -10.92 6.03
CA GLU A 67 -4.49 -11.57 6.69
C GLU A 67 -4.07 -12.36 7.94
N GLN A 68 -2.95 -13.09 7.86
CA GLN A 68 -2.44 -13.90 8.97
C GLN A 68 -1.73 -13.05 10.05
N SER A 69 -0.97 -12.05 9.63
CA SER A 69 -0.07 -11.32 10.53
C SER A 69 -0.72 -10.10 11.16
N ASN A 70 -1.54 -9.36 10.39
CA ASN A 70 -2.22 -8.15 10.83
C ASN A 70 -3.40 -7.80 9.86
N PRO A 71 -4.57 -8.44 10.01
CA PRO A 71 -5.72 -8.19 9.13
C PRO A 71 -6.24 -6.76 9.24
N TRP A 72 -6.02 -6.07 10.37
CA TRP A 72 -6.37 -4.66 10.54
C TRP A 72 -5.51 -3.74 9.67
N ALA A 73 -4.22 -4.06 9.51
CA ALA A 73 -3.36 -3.34 8.57
C ALA A 73 -3.81 -3.54 7.13
N LEU A 74 -4.23 -4.75 6.74
CA LEU A 74 -4.79 -4.99 5.41
C LEU A 74 -6.06 -4.15 5.17
N HIS A 75 -6.95 -4.15 6.16
CA HIS A 75 -8.19 -3.37 6.11
C HIS A 75 -7.90 -1.87 5.96
N GLY A 76 -6.98 -1.33 6.78
CA GLY A 76 -6.60 0.08 6.70
C GLY A 76 -5.96 0.47 5.36
N ILE A 77 -5.18 -0.43 4.73
CA ILE A 77 -4.65 -0.22 3.38
C ILE A 77 -5.78 -0.16 2.35
N ALA A 78 -6.73 -1.09 2.41
CA ALA A 78 -7.89 -1.10 1.51
C ALA A 78 -8.76 0.15 1.70
N GLU A 79 -9.07 0.54 2.93
CA GLU A 79 -9.80 1.79 3.23
C GLU A 79 -9.07 2.99 2.64
N ARG A 80 -7.74 3.07 2.80
CA ARG A 80 -6.99 4.22 2.32
C ARG A 80 -6.91 4.30 0.79
N LEU A 81 -6.83 3.16 0.11
CA LEU A 81 -6.90 3.09 -1.35
C LEU A 81 -8.27 3.53 -1.87
N LEU A 82 -9.34 3.10 -1.20
CA LEU A 82 -10.70 3.52 -1.52
C LEU A 82 -10.91 5.02 -1.27
N GLU A 83 -10.36 5.55 -0.17
CA GLU A 83 -10.39 6.98 0.14
C GLU A 83 -9.62 7.81 -0.90
N ALA A 84 -8.49 7.32 -1.40
CA ALA A 84 -7.74 7.96 -2.49
C ALA A 84 -8.59 8.06 -3.77
N ALA A 85 -9.30 6.99 -4.12
CA ALA A 85 -10.22 6.98 -5.27
C ALA A 85 -11.41 7.93 -5.05
N GLU A 86 -12.04 7.90 -3.88
CA GLU A 86 -13.17 8.78 -3.55
C GLU A 86 -12.79 10.26 -3.62
N ARG A 87 -11.56 10.60 -3.18
CA ARG A 87 -11.03 11.96 -3.20
C ARG A 87 -10.41 12.38 -4.53
N LYS A 88 -10.44 11.53 -5.56
CA LYS A 88 -9.82 11.78 -6.87
C LYS A 88 -8.31 12.05 -6.78
N LEU A 89 -7.67 11.45 -5.78
CA LEU A 89 -6.21 11.33 -5.71
C LEU A 89 -5.74 10.16 -6.59
N TRP A 90 -6.62 9.16 -6.75
CA TRP A 90 -6.50 8.10 -7.72
C TRP A 90 -7.68 8.19 -8.69
N ASP A 91 -7.43 8.71 -9.90
CA ASP A 91 -8.50 9.17 -10.80
C ASP A 91 -9.17 8.03 -11.60
N ALA A 92 -8.45 6.95 -11.88
CA ALA A 92 -8.95 5.82 -12.68
C ALA A 92 -8.60 4.44 -12.09
N PRO A 93 -9.12 4.07 -10.91
CA PRO A 93 -8.96 2.71 -10.40
C PRO A 93 -9.65 1.69 -11.33
N GLU A 94 -8.90 0.72 -11.83
CA GLU A 94 -9.49 -0.49 -12.40
C GLU A 94 -10.16 -1.30 -11.27
N GLN A 95 -11.42 -1.70 -11.49
CA GLN A 95 -12.28 -2.39 -10.52
C GLN A 95 -12.08 -3.91 -10.53
#